data_AF-A0A2S9GPG7-F1
#
_entry.id   AF-A0A2S9GPG7-F1
#
_cell.length_a   1.000
_cell.length_b   1.000
_cell.length_c   1.000
_cell.angle_alpha   90.00
_cell.angle_beta   90.00
_cell.angle_gamma   90.00
#
_symmetry.space_group_name_H-M   'P 1'
#
loop_
_entity.id
_entity.type
_entity.pdbx_description
1 polymer ?
#
loop_
_entity_poly.entity_id
_entity_poly.type
_entity_poly.pdbx_seq_one_letter_code
_entity_poly.pdbx_strand_id
1 'polypeptide(L)' 'AMIGIKCTGDTTKIATKLAEIESVDYVVLTAGSFDAIVEVVCEDDDSLLELLNTQIRALPGVISTETLVYLKLV' A
#
# COMPACT_ATOMS: atom_id res chain seq x y z
N ALA A 1 -6.50 -0.74 -6.88
CA ALA A 1 -5.70 0.50 -7.02
C ALA A 1 -4.26 0.19 -6.64
N MET A 2 -3.29 0.90 -7.23
CA MET A 2 -1.89 0.76 -6.83
C MET A 2 -1.54 1.83 -5.81
N ILE A 3 -0.80 1.47 -4.76
CA ILE A 3 -0.41 2.38 -3.69
C ILE A 3 1.11 2.37 -3.59
N GLY A 4 1.73 3.53 -3.86
CA GLY A 4 3.14 3.76 -3.57
C GLY A 4 3.32 4.17 -2.11
N ILE A 5 4.24 3.52 -1.39
CA ILE A 5 4.45 3.74 0.03
C ILE A 5 5.90 4.15 0.27
N LYS A 6 6.08 5.23 1.03
CA LYS A 6 7.37 5.61 1.61
C LYS A 6 7.40 5.23 3.07
N CYS A 7 8.48 4.61 3.49
CA CYS A 7 8.66 4.03 4.80
C CYS A 7 9.98 4.47 5.43
N THR A 8 10.08 4.34 6.74
CA THR A 8 11.35 4.45 7.48
C THR A 8 11.64 3.16 8.25
N GLY A 9 12.92 2.87 8.45
CA GLY A 9 13.38 1.66 9.11
C GLY A 9 13.47 0.47 8.16
N ASP A 10 13.04 -0.69 8.64
CA ASP A 10 13.14 -1.96 7.92
C ASP A 10 11.91 -2.17 7.04
N THR A 11 12.02 -1.79 5.76
CA THR A 11 10.93 -1.90 4.78
C THR A 11 10.45 -3.34 4.61
N THR A 12 11.30 -4.34 4.81
CA THR A 12 10.91 -5.75 4.66
C THR A 12 9.84 -6.15 5.68
N LYS A 13 9.96 -5.69 6.93
CA LYS A 13 8.97 -5.93 7.98
C LYS A 13 7.65 -5.23 7.70
N ILE A 14 7.69 -4.02 7.16
CA ILE A 14 6.48 -3.28 6.79
C ILE A 14 5.80 -3.99 5.62
N ALA A 15 6.56 -4.43 4.62
CA ALA A 15 6.04 -5.20 3.49
C ALA A 15 5.39 -6.52 3.92
N THR A 16 5.99 -7.25 4.87
CA THR A 16 5.37 -8.47 5.42
C THR A 16 4.02 -8.17 6.07
N LYS A 17 3.91 -7.11 6.88
CA LYS A 17 2.64 -6.71 7.49
C LYS A 17 1.60 -6.26 6.47
N LEU A 18 2.03 -5.54 5.43
CA LEU A 18 1.15 -5.15 4.34
C LEU A 18 0.61 -6.37 3.59
N ALA A 19 1.45 -7.39 3.37
CA ALA A 19 1.05 -8.64 2.72
C ALA A 19 0.08 -9.51 3.55
N GLU A 20 -0.09 -9.23 4.85
CA GLU A 20 -1.07 -9.90 5.71
C GLU A 20 -2.47 -9.28 5.60
N ILE A 21 -2.61 -8.13 4.94
CA ILE A 21 -3.89 -7.45 4.75
C ILE A 21 -4.68 -8.16 3.65
N GLU A 22 -5.90 -8.59 3.94
CA GLU A 22 -6.74 -9.36 3.01
C GLU A 22 -7.01 -8.65 1.67
N SER A 23 -7.16 -7.33 1.70
CA SER A 23 -7.38 -6.52 0.50
C SER A 23 -6.13 -6.32 -0.37
N VAL A 24 -4.96 -6.81 0.05
CA VAL A 24 -3.68 -6.69 -0.68
C VAL A 24 -3.48 -7.92 -1.58
N ASP A 25 -3.35 -7.69 -2.88
CA ASP A 25 -3.05 -8.75 -3.85
C ASP A 25 -1.56 -9.10 -3.83
N TYR A 26 -0.70 -8.08 -3.88
CA TYR A 26 0.74 -8.27 -3.69
C TYR A 26 1.46 -7.01 -3.20
N VAL A 27 2.66 -7.24 -2.67
CA VAL A 27 3.60 -6.21 -2.23
C VAL A 27 4.92 -6.38 -2.97
N VAL A 28 5.42 -5.29 -3.56
CA VAL A 28 6.72 -5.24 -4.21
C VAL A 28 7.61 -4.28 -3.44
N LEU A 29 8.82 -4.71 -3.09
CA LEU A 29 9.87 -3.83 -2.59
C LEU A 29 10.62 -3.21 -3.77
N THR A 30 10.84 -1.90 -3.71
CA THR A 30 11.42 -1.15 -4.83
C THR A 30 12.64 -0.35 -4.38
N ALA A 31 13.61 -0.19 -5.28
CA ALA A 31 14.78 0.69 -5.09
C ALA A 31 14.54 2.10 -5.67
N GLY A 32 13.27 2.52 -5.75
CA GLY A 32 12.83 3.72 -6.46
C GLY A 32 12.36 4.84 -5.54
N SER A 33 11.47 5.69 -6.04
CA SER A 33 10.88 6.79 -5.25
C SER A 33 9.99 6.33 -4.11
N PHE A 34 9.48 5.11 -4.20
CA PHE A 34 8.76 4.40 -3.15
C PHE A 34 9.62 3.26 -2.65
N ASP A 35 9.50 2.95 -1.37
CA ASP A 35 10.18 1.81 -0.75
C ASP A 35 9.39 0.52 -0.99
N ALA A 36 8.07 0.63 -1.06
CA ALA A 36 7.17 -0.45 -1.45
C ALA A 36 6.04 0.04 -2.36
N ILE A 37 5.57 -0.83 -3.24
CA ILE A 37 4.36 -0.67 -4.04
C ILE A 37 3.41 -1.80 -3.68
N VAL A 38 2.15 -1.47 -3.44
CA VAL A 38 1.12 -2.43 -3.04
C VAL A 38 -0.06 -2.35 -4.00
N GLU A 39 -0.51 -3.49 -4.51
CA GLU A 39 -1.77 -3.56 -5.23
C GLU A 39 -2.89 -3.97 -4.27
N VAL A 40 -3.96 -3.19 -4.26
CA VAL A 40 -5.15 -3.47 -3.43
C VAL A 40 -6.40 -3.62 -4.26
N VAL A 41 -7.27 -4.54 -3.85
CA VAL A 41 -8.61 -4.75 -4.40
C VAL A 41 -9.61 -4.37 -3.30
N CYS A 42 -10.44 -3.38 -3.59
CA CYS A 42 -11.49 -2.89 -2.69
C CYS A 42 -12.82 -2.88 -3.45
N GLU A 43 -13.93 -3.01 -2.74
CA GLU A 43 -15.27 -3.06 -3.34
C GLU A 43 -15.71 -1.69 -3.86
N ASP A 44 -15.31 -0.63 -3.17
CA ASP A 44 -15.66 0.76 -3.45
C ASP A 44 -14.62 1.76 -2.91
N ASP A 45 -14.88 3.05 -3.11
CA ASP A 45 -13.99 4.12 -2.67
C ASP A 45 -13.97 4.29 -1.14
N ASP A 46 -15.07 3.98 -0.46
CA ASP A 46 -15.17 4.09 1.00
C ASP A 46 -14.31 3.02 1.69
N SER A 47 -14.37 1.78 1.21
CA SER A 47 -13.51 0.67 1.67
C SER A 47 -12.03 0.94 1.39
N LEU A 48 -11.70 1.54 0.25
CA LEU A 48 -10.32 1.97 -0.04
C LEU A 48 -9.86 3.08 0.92
N LEU A 49 -10.72 4.06 1.22
CA LEU A 49 -10.42 5.13 2.16
C LEU A 49 -10.20 4.59 3.57
N GLU A 50 -11.04 3.66 4.02
CA GLU A 50 -10.90 3.00 5.31
C GLU A 50 -9.58 2.25 5.38
N LEU A 51 -9.31 1.36 4.41
CA LEU A 51 -8.08 0.58 4.32
C LEU A 51 -6.82 1.46 4.40
N LEU A 52 -6.80 2.56 3.65
CA LEU A 52 -5.68 3.49 3.63
C LEU A 52 -5.42 4.12 5.00
N ASN A 53 -6.47 4.52 5.72
CA ASN A 53 -6.30 5.24 6.99
C ASN A 53 -6.12 4.30 8.19
N THR A 54 -6.83 3.18 8.23
CA THR A 54 -6.87 2.31 9.42
C THR A 54 -5.81 1.21 9.41
N GLN A 55 -5.39 0.76 8.22
CA GLN A 55 -4.42 -0.33 8.10
C GLN A 55 -3.09 0.15 7.52
N ILE A 56 -3.10 0.85 6.38
CA ILE A 56 -1.85 1.20 5.68
C ILE A 56 -1.12 2.38 6.36
N ARG A 57 -1.77 3.54 6.50
CA ARG A 57 -1.14 4.73 7.12
C ARG A 57 -0.96 4.60 8.63
N ALA A 58 -1.73 3.72 9.27
CA ALA A 58 -1.60 3.42 10.68
C ALA A 58 -0.37 2.56 11.00
N LEU A 59 0.22 1.89 10.01
CA LEU A 59 1.41 1.05 10.22
C LEU A 59 2.60 1.90 10.67
N PRO A 60 3.21 1.58 11.82
CA PRO A 60 4.41 2.26 12.28
C PRO A 60 5.54 2.15 11.25
N GLY A 61 6.11 3.30 10.90
CA GLY A 61 7.17 3.40 9.90
C GLY A 61 6.68 3.85 8.53
N VAL A 62 5.38 3.85 8.25
CA VAL A 62 4.84 4.48 7.03
C VAL A 62 4.92 6.01 7.17
N ILE A 63 5.58 6.67 6.23
CA ILE A 63 5.76 8.13 6.18
C ILE A 63 4.69 8.77 5.30
N SER A 64 4.46 8.19 4.12
CA SER A 64 3.50 8.72 3.16
C SER A 64 3.03 7.64 2.20
N THR A 65 1.84 7.84 1.66
CA THR A 65 1.23 6.97 0.65
C THR A 65 0.76 7.80 -0.53
N GLU A 66 0.91 7.29 -1.74
CA GLU A 66 0.32 7.84 -2.96
C GLU A 66 -0.57 6.79 -3.62
N THR A 67 -1.84 7.12 -3.85
CA THR A 67 -2.81 6.20 -4.44
C THR A 67 -2.95 6.48 -5.93
N LEU A 68 -2.65 5.49 -6.75
CA LEU A 68 -2.76 5.51 -8.20
C LEU A 68 -3.98 4.66 -8.62
N VAL A 69 -5.09 5.33 -8.90
CA VAL A 69 -6.31 4.68 -9.39
C VAL A 69 -6.15 4.35 -10.88
N TYR A 70 -6.52 3.14 -11.27
CA TYR A 70 -6.43 2.71 -12.65
C TYR A 70 -7.56 3.29 -13.48
N LEU A 71 -7.22 3.96 -14.58
CA LEU A 71 -8.21 4.38 -15.58
C LEU A 71 -8.49 3.27 -16.59
N LYS A 72 -7.48 2.45 -16.90
CA LYS A 72 -7.55 1.36 -17.87
C LYS A 72 -6.38 0.39 -17.68
N LEU A 73 -6.67 -0.91 -17.70
CA LEU A 73 -5.68 -1.99 -17.90
C LEU A 73 -5.68 -2.36 -19.39
N VAL A 74 -4.50 -2.46 -20.00
CA VAL A 74 -4.31 -2.81 -21.42
C VAL A 74 -3.46 -4.06 -21.58
#